data_AF-A0A257AVA9-F1
#
_entry.id   AF-A0A257AVA9-F1
#
_cell.length_a   1.000
_cell.length_b   1.000
_cell.length_c   1.000
_cell.angle_alpha   90.00
_cell.angle_beta   90.00
_cell.angle_gamma   90.00
#
_symmetry.space_group_name_H-M   'P 1'
#
loop_
_entity.id
_entity.type
_entity.pdbx_description
1 polymer ?
#
loop_
_entity_poly.entity_id
_entity_poly.type
_entity_poly.pdbx_seq_one_letter_code
_entity_poly.pdbx_strand_id
1 'polypeptide(L)'
;GLAAVETGALAGRVEKDVYLQGAWLAGLDGFVKLASVAGQTALAREAQELLQKARSSLERWFLREKGYLPFGKLTDGTFYPALTPWQAMALAYGGLDPEIARGATQSLSRPEVATPWGTRLFATNSPNYDPLSYNDGSVWPFVTGFAITAQFRNGAPREGLRQLYG
;
A
#
# COMPACT_ATOMS: atom_id res chain seq x y z
N GLY A 1 7.39 6.55 -9.70
CA GLY A 1 6.10 7.07 -10.15
C GLY A 1 5.25 7.34 -8.93
N LEU A 2 4.39 8.35 -9.04
CA LEU A 2 3.57 8.86 -7.95
C LEU A 2 2.08 8.76 -8.32
N ALA A 3 1.24 8.49 -7.34
CA ALA A 3 -0.22 8.51 -7.41
C ALA A 3 -0.86 8.98 -6.09
N ALA A 4 -0.13 8.96 -4.97
CA ALA A 4 -0.59 9.47 -3.68
C ALA A 4 0.04 10.83 -3.30
N VAL A 5 0.81 11.43 -4.23
CA VAL A 5 1.46 12.73 -4.06
C VAL A 5 1.04 13.62 -5.22
N GLU A 6 0.27 14.66 -4.92
CA GLU A 6 -0.20 15.64 -5.92
C GLU A 6 0.24 17.07 -5.56
N THR A 7 0.15 17.42 -4.27
CA THR A 7 0.54 18.71 -3.69
C THR A 7 1.09 18.48 -2.28
N GLY A 8 1.52 19.53 -1.57
CA GLY A 8 1.95 19.45 -0.18
C GLY A 8 3.44 19.24 0.05
N ALA A 9 3.84 19.01 1.31
CA ALA A 9 5.24 19.00 1.77
C ALA A 9 6.11 17.86 1.19
N LEU A 10 5.48 16.88 0.55
CA LEU A 10 6.11 15.73 -0.09
C LEU A 10 6.23 15.87 -1.61
N ALA A 11 5.58 16.87 -2.22
CA ALA A 11 5.69 17.14 -3.64
C ALA A 11 7.14 17.45 -4.04
N GLY A 12 7.62 16.84 -5.12
CA GLY A 12 9.00 16.99 -5.60
C GLY A 12 10.07 16.23 -4.79
N ARG A 13 9.72 15.64 -3.65
CA ARG A 13 10.66 14.89 -2.79
C ARG A 13 10.52 13.37 -2.94
N VAL A 14 9.33 12.89 -3.30
CA VAL A 14 9.05 11.46 -3.44
C VAL A 14 9.33 11.03 -4.88
N GLU A 15 10.12 9.98 -5.07
CA GLU A 15 10.40 9.37 -6.38
C GLU A 15 9.34 8.31 -6.73
N LYS A 16 8.97 7.50 -5.72
CA LYS A 16 8.04 6.38 -5.84
C LYS A 16 7.22 6.25 -4.56
N ASP A 17 5.89 6.24 -4.67
CA ASP A 17 5.03 5.93 -3.52
C ASP A 17 4.55 4.48 -3.54
N VAL A 18 4.22 3.98 -2.35
CA VAL A 18 3.81 2.59 -2.09
C VAL A 18 2.46 2.28 -2.73
N TYR A 19 1.58 3.26 -2.90
CA TYR A 19 0.27 3.07 -3.51
C TYR A 19 0.40 2.69 -4.99
N LEU A 20 1.18 3.46 -5.76
CA LEU A 20 1.41 3.16 -7.17
C LEU A 20 2.20 1.86 -7.33
N GLN A 21 3.12 1.54 -6.42
CA GLN A 21 3.79 0.23 -6.46
C GLN A 21 2.77 -0.91 -6.29
N GLY A 22 1.85 -0.80 -5.32
CA GLY A 22 0.77 -1.78 -5.12
C GLY A 22 -0.18 -1.90 -6.31
N ALA A 23 -0.60 -0.77 -6.88
CA ALA A 23 -1.45 -0.73 -8.07
C ALA A 23 -0.77 -1.36 -9.29
N TRP A 24 0.54 -1.12 -9.46
CA TRP A 24 1.34 -1.73 -10.51
C TRP A 24 1.39 -3.26 -10.38
N LEU A 25 1.62 -3.78 -9.17
CA LEU A 25 1.60 -5.23 -8.92
C LEU A 25 0.23 -5.84 -9.24
N ALA A 26 -0.85 -5.21 -8.79
CA ALA A 26 -2.21 -5.66 -9.07
C ALA A 26 -2.52 -5.64 -10.58
N GLY A 27 -2.06 -4.59 -11.28
CA GLY A 27 -2.20 -4.46 -12.73
C GLY A 27 -1.46 -5.56 -13.50
N LEU A 28 -0.22 -5.85 -13.13
CA LEU A 28 0.55 -6.94 -13.72
C LEU A 28 -0.09 -8.31 -13.46
N ASP A 29 -0.56 -8.58 -12.25
CA ASP A 29 -1.27 -9.82 -11.91
C ASP A 29 -2.56 -9.98 -12.73
N GLY A 30 -3.32 -8.90 -12.90
CA GLY A 30 -4.49 -8.87 -13.78
C GLY A 30 -4.12 -9.12 -15.25
N PHE A 31 -3.05 -8.51 -15.73
CA PHE A 31 -2.58 -8.69 -17.11
C PHE A 31 -2.13 -10.12 -17.39
N VAL A 32 -1.39 -10.76 -16.46
CA VAL A 32 -1.01 -12.18 -16.56
C VAL A 32 -2.25 -13.05 -16.75
N LYS A 33 -3.29 -12.84 -15.95
CA LYS A 33 -4.55 -13.60 -16.03
C LYS A 33 -5.24 -13.40 -17.37
N LEU A 34 -5.38 -12.15 -17.82
CA LEU A 34 -6.04 -11.82 -19.08
C LEU A 34 -5.27 -12.38 -20.29
N ALA A 35 -3.95 -12.23 -20.33
CA ALA A 35 -3.11 -12.77 -21.39
C ALA A 35 -3.19 -14.31 -21.45
N SER A 36 -3.22 -14.97 -20.28
CA SER A 36 -3.37 -16.43 -20.20
C SER A 36 -4.72 -16.90 -20.77
N VAL A 37 -5.82 -16.24 -20.38
CA VAL A 37 -7.17 -16.55 -20.90
C VAL A 37 -7.27 -16.30 -22.40
N ALA A 38 -6.59 -15.26 -22.90
CA ALA A 38 -6.53 -14.95 -24.33
C ALA A 38 -5.60 -15.86 -25.16
N GLY A 39 -4.95 -16.85 -24.54
CA GLY A 39 -3.98 -17.74 -25.21
C GLY A 39 -2.64 -17.08 -25.56
N GLN A 40 -2.40 -15.85 -25.09
CA GLN A 40 -1.18 -15.06 -25.35
C GLN A 40 -0.04 -15.49 -24.41
N THR A 41 0.41 -16.73 -24.55
CA THR A 41 1.33 -17.40 -23.61
C THR A 41 2.66 -16.66 -23.44
N ALA A 42 3.21 -16.09 -24.51
CA ALA A 42 4.45 -15.32 -24.44
C ALA A 42 4.29 -14.04 -23.59
N LEU A 43 3.21 -13.28 -23.82
CA LEU A 43 2.89 -12.07 -23.05
C LEU A 43 2.60 -12.39 -21.58
N ALA A 44 1.87 -13.47 -21.31
CA ALA A 44 1.59 -13.92 -19.95
C ALA A 44 2.89 -14.24 -19.20
N ARG A 45 3.83 -14.92 -19.86
CA ARG A 45 5.15 -15.23 -19.28
C ARG A 45 5.97 -13.98 -19.01
N GLU A 46 6.07 -13.07 -19.97
CA GLU A 46 6.83 -11.82 -19.81
C GLU A 46 6.27 -10.98 -18.64
N ALA A 47 4.95 -10.83 -18.58
CA ALA A 47 4.30 -10.11 -17.49
C ALA A 47 4.49 -10.80 -16.14
N GLN A 48 4.50 -12.14 -16.11
CA GLN A 48 4.77 -12.90 -14.89
C GLN A 48 6.21 -12.67 -14.39
N GLU A 49 7.20 -12.67 -15.28
CA GLU A 49 8.58 -12.38 -14.93
C GLU A 49 8.74 -10.94 -14.40
N LEU A 50 8.04 -9.98 -15.00
CA LEU A 50 8.01 -8.59 -14.54
C LEU A 50 7.32 -8.44 -13.18
N LEU A 51 6.21 -9.17 -12.96
CA LEU A 51 5.49 -9.21 -11.69
C LEU A 51 6.38 -9.71 -10.55
N GLN A 52 7.12 -10.80 -10.76
CA GLN A 52 8.05 -11.32 -9.73
C GLN A 52 9.16 -10.32 -9.42
N LYS A 53 9.77 -9.71 -10.45
CA LYS A 53 10.79 -8.66 -10.25
C LYS A 53 10.23 -7.47 -9.46
N ALA A 54 9.01 -7.04 -9.76
CA ALA A 54 8.35 -5.94 -9.09
C ALA A 54 8.00 -6.28 -7.62
N ARG A 55 7.51 -7.50 -7.35
CA ARG A 55 7.22 -7.98 -5.98
C ARG A 55 8.48 -7.97 -5.13
N SER A 56 9.54 -8.64 -5.59
CA SER A 56 10.81 -8.66 -4.88
C SER A 56 11.40 -7.26 -4.68
N SER A 57 11.12 -6.32 -5.59
CA SER A 57 11.53 -4.93 -5.42
C SER A 57 10.78 -4.20 -4.31
N LEU A 58 9.45 -4.38 -4.22
CA LEU A 58 8.64 -3.75 -3.18
C LEU A 58 8.87 -4.39 -1.81
N GLU A 59 9.08 -5.70 -1.74
CA GLU A 59 9.36 -6.41 -0.48
C GLU A 59 10.62 -5.90 0.22
N ARG A 60 11.63 -5.46 -0.55
CA ARG A 60 12.83 -4.81 0.00
C ARG A 60 12.56 -3.47 0.68
N TRP A 61 11.37 -2.89 0.50
CA TRP A 61 10.98 -1.66 1.20
C TRP A 61 10.51 -1.94 2.63
N PHE A 62 10.20 -3.18 2.98
CA PHE A 62 9.63 -3.51 4.29
C PHE A 62 10.59 -3.12 5.42
N LEU A 63 10.13 -2.21 6.28
CA LEU A 63 10.88 -1.72 7.44
C LEU A 63 10.64 -2.69 8.60
N ARG A 64 11.53 -3.68 8.76
CA ARG A 64 11.37 -4.78 9.72
C ARG A 64 11.17 -4.30 11.16
N GLU A 65 11.89 -3.25 11.56
CA GLU A 65 11.81 -2.63 12.88
C GLU A 65 10.49 -1.85 13.11
N LYS A 66 9.84 -1.40 12.04
CA LYS A 66 8.55 -0.70 12.11
C LYS A 66 7.36 -1.64 11.92
N GLY A 67 7.57 -2.73 11.19
CA GLY A 67 6.57 -3.73 10.84
C GLY A 67 5.60 -3.26 9.76
N TYR A 68 6.01 -2.36 8.86
CA TYR A 68 5.17 -1.86 7.74
C TYR A 68 6.00 -1.38 6.56
N LEU A 69 5.35 -1.14 5.42
CA LEU A 69 5.98 -0.50 4.25
C LEU A 69 6.03 1.03 4.43
N PRO A 70 7.14 1.70 4.04
CA PRO A 70 7.23 3.16 4.06
C PRO A 70 6.22 3.75 3.07
N PHE A 71 5.87 5.03 3.24
CA PHE A 71 5.04 5.72 2.27
C PHE A 71 5.66 5.74 0.87
N GLY A 72 6.97 5.93 0.80
CA GLY A 72 7.65 5.98 -0.48
C GLY A 72 9.16 6.07 -0.37
N LYS A 73 9.81 5.88 -1.52
CA LYS A 73 11.21 6.17 -1.74
C LYS A 73 11.36 7.63 -2.19
N LEU A 74 12.27 8.35 -1.56
CA LEU A 74 12.61 9.75 -1.85
C LEU A 74 13.63 9.86 -2.98
N THR A 75 13.74 11.05 -3.56
CA THR A 75 14.68 11.36 -4.66
C THR A 75 16.15 11.24 -4.27
N ASP A 76 16.47 11.37 -2.98
CA ASP A 76 17.81 11.15 -2.42
C ASP A 76 18.15 9.66 -2.20
N GLY A 77 17.22 8.76 -2.52
CA GLY A 77 17.39 7.32 -2.38
C GLY A 77 16.90 6.74 -1.05
N THR A 78 16.63 7.58 -0.05
CA THR A 78 16.13 7.15 1.27
C THR A 78 14.64 6.82 1.23
N PHE A 79 14.11 6.24 2.32
CA PHE A 79 12.67 6.01 2.48
C PHE A 79 12.06 7.08 3.39
N TYR A 80 10.82 7.47 3.10
CA TYR A 80 9.98 8.22 4.03
C TYR A 80 9.22 7.23 4.95
N PRO A 81 9.67 7.02 6.21
CA PRO A 81 9.27 5.86 7.01
C PRO A 81 7.96 6.08 7.77
N ALA A 82 7.06 6.88 7.21
CA ALA A 82 5.77 7.17 7.79
C ALA A 82 4.79 6.03 7.54
N LEU A 83 4.07 5.63 8.59
CA LEU A 83 2.97 4.69 8.46
C LEU A 83 1.83 5.36 7.68
N THR A 84 1.35 4.65 6.66
CA THR A 84 0.27 5.10 5.79
C THR A 84 -0.62 3.92 5.40
N PRO A 85 -1.95 4.10 5.29
CA PRO A 85 -2.84 3.12 4.70
C PRO A 85 -2.72 3.00 3.18
N TRP A 86 -2.01 3.90 2.50
CA TRP A 86 -1.72 3.78 1.07
C TRP A 86 -1.05 2.44 0.72
N GLN A 87 -0.30 1.85 1.67
CA GLN A 87 0.28 0.51 1.51
C GLN A 87 -0.77 -0.60 1.35
N ALA A 88 -2.02 -0.39 1.81
CA ALA A 88 -3.06 -1.40 1.80
C ALA A 88 -3.38 -1.92 0.39
N MET A 89 -3.20 -1.11 -0.66
CA MET A 89 -3.32 -1.56 -2.04
C MET A 89 -2.33 -2.71 -2.35
N ALA A 90 -1.07 -2.56 -1.94
CA ALA A 90 -0.06 -3.59 -2.10
C ALA A 90 -0.33 -4.80 -1.21
N LEU A 91 -0.81 -4.59 0.02
CA LEU A 91 -1.11 -5.68 0.95
C LEU A 91 -2.32 -6.52 0.51
N ALA A 92 -3.34 -5.88 -0.07
CA ALA A 92 -4.55 -6.58 -0.52
C ALA A 92 -4.35 -7.28 -1.87
N TYR A 93 -3.61 -6.66 -2.79
CA TYR A 93 -3.60 -7.08 -4.21
C TYR A 93 -2.20 -7.31 -4.78
N GLY A 94 -1.14 -6.96 -4.05
CA GLY A 94 0.23 -7.05 -4.54
C GLY A 94 0.82 -8.46 -4.56
N GLY A 95 0.25 -9.40 -3.80
CA GLY A 95 0.74 -10.78 -3.70
C GLY A 95 2.17 -10.85 -3.14
N LEU A 96 2.44 -10.06 -2.11
CA LEU A 96 3.72 -10.02 -1.41
C LEU A 96 3.94 -11.28 -0.57
N ASP A 97 5.17 -11.47 -0.10
CA ASP A 97 5.52 -12.45 0.92
C ASP A 97 4.49 -12.43 2.09
N PRO A 98 3.93 -13.59 2.47
CA PRO A 98 2.87 -13.66 3.47
C PRO A 98 3.24 -13.08 4.84
N GLU A 99 4.50 -13.16 5.27
CA GLU A 99 4.94 -12.63 6.56
C GLU A 99 5.04 -11.10 6.51
N ILE A 100 5.57 -10.56 5.41
CA ILE A 100 5.56 -9.11 5.15
C ILE A 100 4.12 -8.60 5.11
N ALA A 101 3.24 -9.26 4.36
CA ALA A 101 1.86 -8.85 4.17
C ALA A 101 1.07 -8.85 5.50
N ARG A 102 1.22 -9.92 6.29
CA ARG A 102 0.58 -10.04 7.61
C ARG A 102 1.11 -9.01 8.60
N GLY A 103 2.43 -8.86 8.69
CA GLY A 103 3.07 -7.89 9.59
C GLY A 103 2.63 -6.45 9.28
N ALA A 104 2.72 -6.05 8.02
CA ALA A 104 2.28 -4.72 7.58
C ALA A 104 0.78 -4.49 7.77
N THR A 105 -0.06 -5.51 7.56
CA THR A 105 -1.52 -5.40 7.74
C THR A 105 -1.90 -5.07 9.18
N GLN A 106 -1.20 -5.62 10.17
CA GLN A 106 -1.45 -5.29 11.59
C GLN A 106 -1.25 -3.80 11.89
N SER A 107 -0.37 -3.12 11.15
CA SER A 107 -0.13 -1.69 11.36
C SER A 107 -1.32 -0.80 10.99
N LEU A 108 -2.24 -1.28 10.13
CA LEU A 108 -3.43 -0.53 9.69
C LEU A 108 -4.46 -0.31 10.79
N SER A 109 -4.36 -1.06 11.89
CA SER A 109 -5.28 -0.97 13.03
C SER A 109 -4.73 -0.11 14.17
N ARG A 110 -3.54 0.47 14.01
CA ARG A 110 -2.91 1.36 15.00
C ARG A 110 -3.70 2.68 15.11
N PRO A 111 -3.84 3.25 16.32
CA PRO A 111 -4.70 4.42 16.57
C PRO A 111 -4.27 5.69 15.83
N GLU A 112 -3.01 5.78 15.42
CA GLU A 112 -2.49 6.88 14.62
C GLU A 112 -3.13 6.93 13.24
N VAL A 113 -3.60 5.79 12.71
CA VAL A 113 -4.26 5.70 11.39
C VAL A 113 -5.72 5.30 11.47
N ALA A 114 -6.08 4.35 12.34
CA ALA A 114 -7.44 3.84 12.46
C ALA A 114 -8.31 4.74 13.33
N THR A 115 -9.50 5.08 12.82
CA THR A 115 -10.53 5.86 13.53
C THR A 115 -11.90 5.20 13.40
N PRO A 116 -12.90 5.58 14.23
CA PRO A 116 -14.26 5.05 14.09
C PRO A 116 -14.95 5.35 12.76
N TRP A 117 -14.48 6.34 11.99
CA TRP A 117 -15.09 6.78 10.71
C TRP A 117 -14.20 6.50 9.50
N GLY A 118 -13.13 5.70 9.66
CA GLY A 118 -12.26 5.26 8.58
C GLY A 118 -10.76 5.39 8.89
N THR A 119 -9.92 5.26 7.86
CA THR A 119 -8.46 5.33 8.01
C THR A 119 -7.90 6.66 7.52
N ARG A 120 -7.12 7.34 8.37
CA ARG A 120 -6.36 8.54 7.98
C ARG A 120 -5.25 8.16 7.00
N LEU A 121 -5.04 8.97 5.96
CA LEU A 121 -4.05 8.69 4.92
C LEU A 121 -2.59 8.68 5.40
N PHE A 122 -2.32 9.29 6.56
CA PHE A 122 -1.06 9.20 7.29
C PHE A 122 -1.30 9.03 8.78
N ALA A 123 -0.35 8.37 9.43
CA ALA A 123 -0.29 8.31 10.88
C ALA A 123 -0.13 9.71 11.48
N THR A 124 -0.86 10.01 12.56
CA THR A 124 -0.83 11.31 13.25
C THR A 124 0.53 11.68 13.85
N ASN A 125 1.46 10.73 13.96
CA ASN A 125 2.84 10.97 14.42
C ASN A 125 3.82 11.24 13.26
N SER A 126 3.34 11.30 12.02
CA SER A 126 4.13 11.73 10.87
C SER A 126 4.37 13.25 10.92
N PRO A 127 5.60 13.75 10.65
CA PRO A 127 5.86 15.19 10.66
C PRO A 127 5.12 15.96 9.56
N ASN A 128 4.61 15.26 8.54
CA ASN A 128 3.81 15.86 7.47
C ASN A 128 2.33 15.49 7.59
N TYR A 129 1.88 14.95 8.73
CA TYR A 129 0.45 14.72 8.94
C TYR A 129 -0.29 16.06 9.01
N ASP A 130 -1.27 16.24 8.13
CA ASP A 130 -2.20 17.37 8.17
C ASP A 130 -3.64 16.87 8.00
N PRO A 131 -4.50 16.97 9.03
CA PRO A 131 -5.88 16.48 8.96
C PRO A 131 -6.72 17.16 7.89
N LEU A 132 -6.33 18.35 7.43
CA LEU A 132 -7.01 19.11 6.38
C LEU A 132 -6.41 18.87 4.99
N SER A 133 -5.22 18.26 4.91
CA SER A 133 -4.59 17.93 3.64
C SER A 133 -5.33 16.78 2.95
N TYR A 134 -5.55 16.97 1.64
CA TYR A 134 -6.21 16.00 0.78
C TYR A 134 -5.49 14.65 0.82
N ASN A 135 -4.16 14.60 0.63
CA ASN A 135 -3.39 13.36 0.59
C ASN A 135 -2.59 13.08 1.88
N ASP A 136 -2.35 14.09 2.73
CA ASP A 136 -1.42 13.97 3.86
C ASP A 136 -2.08 13.74 5.23
N GLY A 137 -3.41 13.58 5.29
CA GLY A 137 -4.03 13.24 6.58
C GLY A 137 -5.55 13.12 6.64
N SER A 138 -6.27 13.50 5.59
CA SER A 138 -7.72 13.27 5.50
C SER A 138 -8.10 11.77 5.53
N VAL A 139 -9.39 11.46 5.54
CA VAL A 139 -9.93 10.09 5.52
C VAL A 139 -10.67 9.88 4.21
N TRP A 140 -10.28 8.84 3.47
CA TRP A 140 -10.90 8.48 2.19
C TRP A 140 -11.61 7.13 2.28
N PRO A 141 -12.89 7.04 1.87
CA PRO A 141 -13.64 5.79 1.90
C PRO A 141 -12.97 4.67 1.09
N PHE A 142 -12.41 4.96 -0.08
CA PHE A 142 -11.80 3.93 -0.92
C PHE A 142 -10.50 3.37 -0.30
N VAL A 143 -9.67 4.22 0.31
CA VAL A 143 -8.46 3.77 1.03
C VAL A 143 -8.83 2.99 2.28
N THR A 144 -9.90 3.39 2.97
CA THR A 144 -10.49 2.62 4.07
C THR A 144 -10.92 1.23 3.59
N GLY A 145 -11.58 1.16 2.43
CA GLY A 145 -11.95 -0.11 1.79
C GLY A 145 -10.74 -1.00 1.46
N PHE A 146 -9.64 -0.43 0.97
CA PHE A 146 -8.39 -1.17 0.77
C PHE A 146 -7.80 -1.70 2.08
N ALA A 147 -7.81 -0.89 3.14
CA ALA A 147 -7.31 -1.31 4.46
C ALA A 147 -8.12 -2.50 5.02
N ILE A 148 -9.45 -2.42 4.98
CA ILE A 148 -10.35 -3.50 5.38
C ILE A 148 -10.09 -4.75 4.53
N THR A 149 -9.95 -4.59 3.22
CA THR A 149 -9.66 -5.71 2.31
C THR A 149 -8.32 -6.38 2.65
N ALA A 150 -7.28 -5.59 2.90
CA ALA A 150 -5.97 -6.11 3.30
C ALA A 150 -6.06 -6.89 4.62
N GLN A 151 -6.83 -6.38 5.59
CA GLN A 151 -7.09 -7.06 6.86
C GLN A 151 -7.72 -8.43 6.66
N PHE A 152 -8.78 -8.54 5.85
CA PHE A 152 -9.38 -9.86 5.56
C PHE A 152 -8.44 -10.80 4.83
N ARG A 153 -7.74 -10.33 3.79
CA ARG A 153 -6.89 -11.18 2.94
C ARG A 153 -5.63 -11.66 3.66
N ASN A 154 -5.15 -10.94 4.67
CA ASN A 154 -3.93 -11.25 5.39
C ASN A 154 -4.17 -11.75 6.82
N GLY A 155 -5.37 -12.26 7.13
CA GLY A 155 -5.63 -12.99 8.38
C GLY A 155 -5.90 -12.10 9.60
N ALA A 156 -6.38 -10.88 9.39
CA ALA A 156 -6.82 -9.94 10.44
C ALA A 156 -8.34 -9.62 10.32
N PRO A 157 -9.25 -10.62 10.29
CA PRO A 157 -10.67 -10.38 10.04
C PRO A 157 -11.37 -9.61 11.17
N ARG A 158 -10.88 -9.74 12.41
CA ARG A 158 -11.44 -9.01 13.56
C ARG A 158 -11.21 -7.51 13.41
N GLU A 159 -10.01 -7.13 13.02
CA GLU A 159 -9.61 -5.76 12.73
C GLU A 159 -10.43 -5.20 11.56
N GLY A 160 -10.61 -6.00 10.50
CA GLY A 160 -11.47 -5.68 9.36
C GLY A 160 -12.91 -5.39 9.75
N LEU A 161 -13.52 -6.26 10.56
CA LEU A 161 -14.89 -6.10 11.05
C LEU A 161 -15.04 -4.86 11.94
N ARG A 162 -14.09 -4.63 12.85
CA ARG A 162 -14.08 -3.42 13.70
C ARG A 162 -14.02 -2.15 12.86
N GLN A 163 -13.21 -2.16 11.80
CA GLN A 163 -13.08 -0.99 10.92
C GLN A 163 -14.31 -0.78 10.02
N LEU A 164 -15.06 -1.84 9.73
CA LEU A 164 -16.29 -1.78 8.93
C LEU A 164 -17.51 -1.34 9.75
N TYR A 165 -17.60 -1.74 11.03
CA TYR A 165 -18.82 -1.58 11.84
C TYR A 165 -18.67 -0.71 13.10
N GLY A 166 -17.44 -0.39 13.53
CA GLY A 166 -17.17 0.30 14.80
C GLY A 166 -17.11 -0.67 15.98
#